data_AF-A0AAJ2WDU3-F1
#
_entry.id   AF-A0AAJ2WDU3-F1
#
_cell.length_a   1.000
_cell.length_b   1.000
_cell.length_c   1.000
_cell.angle_alpha   90.00
_cell.angle_beta   90.00
_cell.angle_gamma   90.00
#
_symmetry.space_group_name_H-M   'P 1'
#
loop_
_entity.id
_entity.type
_entity.pdbx_description
1 polymer ?
#
loop_
_entity_poly.entity_id
_entity_poly.type
_entity_poly.pdbx_seq_one_letter_code
_entity_poly.pdbx_strand_id
1 'polypeptide(L)'
;MDIEKKNIRFGKRERTASEKPSIIKRAIRSDGFVLLVWILGMAAVWEIGAFYIAHVSPKHPEYILPHLWQIAASVGQSASADQTIFGLVMTNAAATLSRAGEGFLIGMALGALLALLMSLSGAVGKIAFPYLMIIQMIPILGMAPIVLSLTGDIGKSRIVIAAILTFY
;
A
#
# COMPACT_ATOMS: atom_id res chain seq x y z
N MET A 1 3.16 80.08 -29.23
CA MET A 1 2.16 79.13 -29.77
C MET A 1 2.10 77.94 -28.83
N ASP A 2 1.66 78.14 -27.58
CA ASP A 2 0.26 78.33 -27.15
C ASP A 2 -0.53 77.04 -27.40
N ILE A 3 -0.56 76.14 -26.40
CA ILE A 3 -1.59 76.08 -25.36
C ILE A 3 -2.99 75.95 -25.97
N GLU A 4 -3.52 74.73 -25.96
CA GLU A 4 -4.95 74.55 -25.69
C GLU A 4 -5.18 73.32 -24.81
N LYS A 5 -5.58 73.59 -23.57
CA LYS A 5 -6.05 72.61 -22.60
C LYS A 5 -7.53 72.32 -22.87
N LYS A 6 -7.92 71.04 -22.85
CA LYS A 6 -9.29 70.64 -22.51
C LYS A 6 -9.33 69.29 -21.78
N ASN A 7 -9.18 69.35 -20.45
CA ASN A 7 -10.16 68.88 -19.44
C ASN A 7 -11.29 67.99 -20.03
N ILE A 8 -11.74 66.82 -19.53
CA ILE A 8 -12.08 66.38 -18.16
C ILE A 8 -12.45 64.88 -18.25
N ARG A 9 -11.95 64.01 -17.35
CA ARG A 9 -12.76 63.10 -16.49
C ARG A 9 -11.86 62.12 -15.75
N PHE A 10 -11.73 62.38 -14.45
CA PHE A 10 -11.35 61.41 -13.44
C PHE A 10 -12.25 60.17 -13.53
N GLY A 11 -11.70 59.07 -14.05
CA GLY A 11 -12.20 57.72 -13.84
C GLY A 11 -11.65 57.17 -12.53
N LYS A 12 -12.29 57.53 -11.41
CA LYS A 12 -12.17 56.80 -10.15
C LYS A 12 -12.96 55.50 -10.30
N ARG A 13 -12.47 54.41 -9.66
CA ARG A 13 -13.10 53.06 -9.47
C ARG A 13 -12.66 52.05 -10.55
N GLU A 14 -12.12 50.86 -10.27
CA GLU A 14 -12.11 50.01 -9.07
C GLU A 14 -10.83 49.19 -9.01
N ARG A 15 -10.23 49.05 -7.82
CA ARG A 15 -9.43 47.85 -7.53
C ARG A 15 -10.44 46.70 -7.52
N THR A 16 -10.54 45.94 -8.60
CA THR A 16 -11.35 44.73 -8.59
C THR A 16 -10.79 43.80 -7.52
N ALA A 17 -11.69 43.46 -6.61
CA ALA A 17 -11.42 42.68 -5.43
C ALA A 17 -10.72 41.37 -5.80
N SER A 18 -9.83 40.94 -4.91
CA SER A 18 -9.35 39.57 -4.80
C SER A 18 -10.53 38.60 -5.01
N GLU A 19 -10.60 37.98 -6.19
CA GLU A 19 -11.44 36.80 -6.40
C GLU A 19 -10.85 35.70 -5.51
N LYS A 20 -11.39 35.58 -4.29
CA LYS A 20 -11.14 34.41 -3.45
C LYS A 20 -11.47 33.19 -4.34
N PRO A 21 -10.53 32.26 -4.59
CA PRO A 21 -10.81 31.11 -5.44
C PRO A 21 -12.03 30.39 -4.89
N SER A 22 -13.01 30.15 -5.78
CA SER A 22 -14.26 29.50 -5.40
C SER A 22 -13.96 28.19 -4.66
N ILE A 23 -14.73 27.90 -3.60
CA ILE A 23 -14.53 26.74 -2.72
C ILE A 23 -14.39 25.44 -3.53
N ILE A 24 -15.09 25.36 -4.67
CA ILE A 24 -15.04 24.28 -5.65
C ILE A 24 -13.63 24.07 -6.23
N LYS A 25 -12.95 25.14 -6.67
CA LYS A 25 -11.58 25.05 -7.21
C LYS A 25 -10.57 24.62 -6.14
N ARG A 26 -10.83 24.96 -4.87
CA ARG A 26 -9.98 24.57 -3.74
C ARG A 26 -10.21 23.12 -3.30
N ALA A 27 -11.46 22.65 -3.33
CA ALA A 27 -11.82 21.27 -3.05
C ALA A 27 -11.27 20.30 -4.12
N ILE A 28 -11.38 20.65 -5.39
CA ILE A 28 -10.86 19.88 -6.53
C ILE A 28 -9.32 19.74 -6.49
N ARG A 29 -8.63 20.73 -5.90
CA ARG A 29 -7.16 20.73 -5.78
C ARG A 29 -6.64 20.11 -4.47
N SER A 30 -7.52 19.53 -3.66
CA SER A 30 -7.09 18.87 -2.42
C SER A 30 -6.58 17.45 -2.70
N ASP A 31 -5.54 17.03 -1.97
CA ASP A 31 -4.99 15.67 -2.08
C ASP A 31 -6.07 14.60 -1.82
N GLY A 32 -7.07 14.92 -0.98
CA GLY A 32 -8.21 14.04 -0.70
C GLY A 32 -9.16 13.87 -1.89
N PHE A 33 -9.38 14.91 -2.70
CA PHE A 33 -10.17 14.77 -3.93
C PHE A 33 -9.45 13.91 -4.96
N VAL A 34 -8.13 14.10 -5.11
CA VAL A 34 -7.30 13.28 -6.00
C VAL A 34 -7.35 11.81 -5.56
N LEU A 35 -7.16 11.51 -4.27
CA LEU A 35 -7.26 10.16 -3.73
C LEU A 35 -8.64 9.54 -3.99
N LEU A 36 -9.72 10.28 -3.79
CA LEU A 36 -11.08 9.79 -4.01
C LEU A 36 -11.32 9.47 -5.50
N VAL A 37 -10.83 10.31 -6.41
CA VAL A 37 -10.88 10.03 -7.86
C VAL A 37 -10.12 8.74 -8.19
N TRP A 38 -8.95 8.52 -7.59
CA TRP A 38 -8.20 7.27 -7.78
C TRP A 38 -8.94 6.05 -7.26
N ILE A 39 -9.52 6.13 -6.06
CA ILE A 39 -10.30 5.02 -5.47
C ILE A 39 -11.51 4.68 -6.35
N LEU A 40 -12.29 5.69 -6.74
CA LEU A 40 -13.45 5.50 -7.61
C LEU A 40 -13.05 5.00 -9.00
N GLY A 41 -11.95 5.52 -9.56
CA GLY A 41 -11.41 5.06 -10.83
C GLY A 41 -11.01 3.58 -10.79
N MET A 42 -10.31 3.16 -9.72
CA MET A 42 -9.91 1.76 -9.55
C MET A 42 -11.12 0.85 -9.31
N ALA A 43 -12.11 1.29 -8.52
CA ALA A 43 -13.36 0.56 -8.33
C ALA A 43 -14.16 0.43 -9.65
N ALA A 44 -14.20 1.48 -10.48
CA ALA A 44 -14.86 1.44 -11.78
C ALA A 44 -14.16 0.45 -12.73
N VAL A 45 -12.83 0.48 -12.79
CA VAL A 45 -12.04 -0.50 -13.58
C VAL A 45 -12.31 -1.93 -13.10
N TRP A 46 -12.39 -2.14 -11.78
CA TRP A 46 -12.73 -3.44 -11.20
C TRP A 46 -14.11 -3.92 -11.64
N GLU A 47 -15.14 -3.10 -11.49
CA GLU A 47 -16.52 -3.45 -11.87
C GLU A 47 -16.65 -3.72 -13.38
N ILE A 48 -15.98 -2.93 -14.23
CA ILE A 48 -15.94 -3.19 -15.68
C ILE A 48 -15.31 -4.55 -15.96
N GLY A 49 -14.22 -4.90 -15.28
CA GLY A 49 -13.59 -6.22 -15.38
C GLY A 49 -14.52 -7.34 -14.93
N ALA A 50 -15.28 -7.14 -13.85
CA ALA A 50 -16.24 -8.11 -13.33
C ALA A 50 -17.37 -8.36 -14.34
N PHE A 51 -17.94 -7.29 -14.91
CA PHE A 51 -18.94 -7.40 -15.97
C PHE A 51 -18.41 -8.11 -17.22
N TYR A 52 -17.17 -7.80 -17.62
CA TYR A 52 -16.55 -8.45 -18.77
C TYR A 52 -16.33 -9.96 -18.54
N ILE A 53 -15.81 -10.34 -17.38
CA ILE A 53 -15.58 -11.75 -17.02
C ILE A 53 -16.90 -12.50 -16.89
N ALA A 54 -17.94 -11.87 -16.34
CA ALA A 54 -19.29 -12.42 -16.31
C ALA A 54 -19.84 -12.73 -17.70
N HIS A 55 -19.48 -11.94 -18.71
CA HIS A 55 -19.89 -12.17 -20.09
C HIS A 55 -19.08 -13.27 -20.78
N VAL A 56 -17.76 -13.31 -20.56
CA VAL A 56 -16.83 -14.22 -21.28
C VAL A 56 -16.73 -15.60 -20.63
N SER A 57 -16.90 -15.71 -19.32
CA SER A 57 -16.81 -16.98 -18.57
C SER A 57 -18.05 -17.21 -17.70
N PRO A 58 -19.18 -17.62 -18.29
CA PRO A 58 -20.47 -17.63 -17.59
C PRO A 58 -20.62 -18.72 -16.53
N LYS A 59 -19.73 -19.73 -16.53
CA LYS A 59 -19.91 -20.91 -15.66
C LYS A 59 -19.67 -20.59 -14.19
N HIS A 60 -18.63 -19.80 -13.88
CA HIS A 60 -18.29 -19.36 -12.52
C HIS A 60 -17.47 -18.05 -12.54
N PRO A 61 -18.02 -16.93 -13.01
CA PRO A 61 -17.29 -15.67 -13.09
C PRO A 61 -16.83 -15.15 -11.71
N GLU A 62 -17.58 -15.46 -10.66
CA GLU A 62 -17.28 -15.09 -9.27
C GLU A 62 -16.00 -15.73 -8.69
N TYR A 63 -15.52 -16.86 -9.23
CA TYR A 63 -14.23 -17.45 -8.80
C TYR A 63 -13.02 -16.80 -9.46
N ILE A 64 -13.23 -16.00 -10.50
CA ILE A 64 -12.16 -15.30 -11.22
C ILE A 64 -12.10 -13.85 -10.75
N LEU A 65 -13.24 -13.15 -10.81
CA LEU A 65 -13.33 -11.75 -10.37
C LEU A 65 -14.76 -11.44 -9.88
N PRO A 66 -15.00 -11.49 -8.56
CA PRO A 66 -16.30 -11.16 -8.00
C PRO A 66 -16.56 -9.64 -8.03
N HIS A 67 -17.83 -9.27 -8.14
CA HIS A 67 -18.25 -7.88 -7.99
C HIS A 67 -18.01 -7.38 -6.56
N LEU A 68 -17.77 -6.09 -6.39
CA LEU A 68 -17.53 -5.49 -5.06
C LEU A 68 -18.74 -5.65 -4.14
N TRP A 69 -19.95 -5.60 -4.69
CA TRP A 69 -21.18 -5.85 -3.93
C TRP A 69 -21.32 -7.30 -3.48
N GLN A 70 -20.80 -8.28 -4.24
CA GLN A 70 -20.81 -9.69 -3.85
C GLN A 70 -19.86 -9.93 -2.67
N ILE A 71 -18.70 -9.26 -2.69
CA ILE A 71 -17.76 -9.27 -1.56
C ILE A 71 -18.41 -8.64 -0.32
N ALA A 72 -19.09 -7.50 -0.47
CA ALA A 72 -19.78 -6.85 0.65
C ALA A 72 -20.92 -7.72 1.22
N ALA A 73 -21.70 -8.38 0.36
CA ALA A 73 -22.77 -9.26 0.77
C ALA A 73 -22.27 -10.56 1.42
N SER A 74 -21.06 -11.02 1.09
CA SER A 74 -20.52 -12.28 1.59
C SER A 74 -19.98 -12.20 3.02
N VAL A 75 -19.68 -11.00 3.54
CA VAL A 75 -19.07 -10.78 4.87
C VAL A 75 -19.80 -11.54 6.00
N GLY A 76 -21.14 -11.51 5.99
CA GLY A 76 -21.97 -12.18 7.01
C GLY A 76 -22.34 -13.62 6.71
N GLN A 77 -22.00 -14.15 5.53
CA GLN A 77 -22.36 -15.50 5.13
C GLN A 77 -21.47 -16.53 5.83
N SER A 78 -21.99 -17.75 6.00
CA SER A 78 -21.25 -18.87 6.57
C SER A 78 -20.18 -19.37 5.59
N ALA A 79 -18.92 -19.37 6.02
CA ALA A 79 -17.80 -19.99 5.31
C ALA A 79 -17.68 -21.49 5.61
N SER A 80 -18.13 -21.91 6.78
CA SER A 80 -18.15 -23.30 7.26
C SER A 80 -19.23 -23.44 8.34
N ALA A 81 -19.47 -24.66 8.84
CA ALA A 81 -20.51 -24.92 9.86
C ALA A 81 -20.41 -24.00 11.08
N ASP A 82 -19.19 -23.65 11.50
CA ASP A 82 -18.94 -22.89 12.73
C ASP A 82 -18.36 -21.47 12.49
N GLN A 83 -18.17 -21.04 11.24
CA GLN A 83 -17.44 -19.81 10.96
C GLN A 83 -18.05 -19.00 9.80
N THR A 84 -18.15 -17.68 9.97
CA THR A 84 -18.52 -16.73 8.92
C THR A 84 -17.32 -16.40 8.03
N ILE A 85 -17.58 -15.89 6.82
CA ILE A 85 -16.52 -15.40 5.91
C ILE A 85 -15.70 -14.30 6.58
N PHE A 86 -16.34 -13.35 7.26
CA PHE A 86 -15.62 -12.35 8.05
C PHE A 86 -14.70 -12.98 9.10
N GLY A 87 -15.20 -13.95 9.86
CA GLY A 87 -14.42 -14.67 10.86
C GLY A 87 -13.21 -15.36 10.25
N LEU A 88 -13.40 -16.04 9.12
CA LEU A 88 -12.32 -16.72 8.39
C LEU A 88 -11.25 -15.73 7.91
N VAL A 89 -11.66 -14.60 7.33
CA VAL A 89 -10.73 -13.55 6.87
C VAL A 89 -9.95 -12.98 8.05
N MET A 90 -10.61 -12.69 9.18
CA MET A 90 -9.94 -12.20 10.39
C MET A 90 -8.95 -13.22 10.95
N THR A 91 -9.30 -14.51 10.98
CA THR A 91 -8.37 -15.57 11.42
C THR A 91 -7.13 -15.65 10.52
N ASN A 92 -7.31 -15.60 9.21
CA ASN A 92 -6.18 -15.64 8.26
C ASN A 92 -5.34 -14.36 8.31
N ALA A 93 -5.97 -13.20 8.48
CA ALA A 93 -5.28 -11.93 8.68
C ALA A 93 -4.45 -11.95 9.97
N ALA A 94 -5.03 -12.42 11.07
CA ALA A 94 -4.35 -12.58 12.35
C ALA A 94 -3.17 -13.56 12.24
N ALA A 95 -3.34 -14.71 11.58
CA ALA A 95 -2.26 -15.67 11.36
C ALA A 95 -1.13 -15.12 10.48
N THR A 96 -1.45 -14.24 9.52
CA THR A 96 -0.44 -13.57 8.70
C THR A 96 0.31 -12.53 9.51
N LEU A 97 -0.42 -11.71 10.27
CA LEU A 97 0.15 -10.69 11.14
C LEU A 97 1.01 -11.32 12.25
N SER A 98 0.60 -12.44 12.84
CA SER A 98 1.36 -13.12 13.89
C SER A 98 2.69 -13.64 13.36
N ARG A 99 2.69 -14.33 12.22
CA ARG A 99 3.93 -14.82 11.58
C ARG A 99 4.87 -13.68 11.18
N ALA A 100 4.31 -12.59 10.64
CA ALA A 100 5.07 -11.39 10.32
C ALA A 100 5.65 -10.74 11.58
N GLY A 101 4.87 -10.64 12.66
CA GLY A 101 5.29 -10.10 13.94
C GLY A 101 6.37 -10.93 14.61
N GLU A 102 6.23 -12.25 14.65
CA GLU A 102 7.25 -13.17 15.16
C GLU A 102 8.57 -13.02 14.39
N GLY A 103 8.51 -13.04 13.06
CA GLY A 103 9.68 -12.84 12.21
C GLY A 103 10.32 -11.47 12.44
N PHE A 104 9.52 -10.42 12.51
CA PHE A 104 9.98 -9.05 12.78
C PHE A 104 10.69 -8.92 14.13
N LEU A 105 10.14 -9.51 15.20
CA LEU A 105 10.76 -9.46 16.53
C LEU A 105 12.09 -10.22 16.56
N ILE A 106 12.14 -11.40 15.93
CA ILE A 106 13.38 -12.19 15.82
C ILE A 106 14.42 -11.41 15.00
N GLY A 107 14.03 -10.89 13.84
CA GLY A 107 14.90 -10.11 12.96
C GLY A 107 15.41 -8.84 13.62
N MET A 108 14.55 -8.09 14.32
CA MET A 108 14.93 -6.92 15.11
C MET A 108 15.95 -7.27 16.20
N ALA A 109 15.71 -8.33 16.97
CA ALA A 109 16.61 -8.75 18.05
C ALA A 109 17.99 -9.14 17.50
N LEU A 110 18.03 -9.93 16.43
CA LEU A 110 19.27 -10.33 15.76
C LEU A 110 19.98 -9.14 15.11
N GLY A 111 19.25 -8.24 14.48
CA GLY A 111 19.78 -7.03 13.85
C GLY A 111 20.36 -6.06 14.87
N ALA A 112 19.67 -5.83 15.98
CA ALA A 112 20.16 -5.01 17.08
C ALA A 112 21.42 -5.61 17.72
N LEU A 113 21.43 -6.92 17.94
CA LEU A 113 22.60 -7.63 18.45
C LEU A 113 23.80 -7.50 17.49
N LEU A 114 23.57 -7.72 16.20
CA LEU A 114 24.62 -7.59 15.18
C LEU A 114 25.16 -6.16 15.11
N ALA A 115 24.29 -5.16 15.08
CA ALA A 115 24.68 -3.75 15.07
C ALA A 115 25.51 -3.37 16.29
N LEU A 116 25.12 -3.86 17.48
CA LEU A 116 25.89 -3.69 18.71
C LEU A 116 27.28 -4.32 18.59
N LEU A 117 27.37 -5.57 18.13
CA LEU A 117 28.66 -6.25 17.94
C LEU A 117 29.56 -5.52 16.93
N MET A 118 29.00 -4.99 15.86
CA MET A 118 29.74 -4.18 14.87
C MET A 118 30.22 -2.86 15.46
N SER A 119 29.44 -2.23 16.35
CA SER A 119 29.84 -1.00 17.04
C SER A 119 30.98 -1.22 18.03
N LEU A 120 31.02 -2.39 18.67
CA LEU A 120 32.03 -2.75 19.67
C LEU A 120 33.34 -3.25 19.02
N SER A 121 33.27 -3.83 17.81
CA SER A 121 34.43 -4.40 17.13
C SER A 121 34.49 -4.03 15.66
N GLY A 122 35.52 -3.24 15.31
CA GLY A 122 35.81 -2.90 13.91
C GLY A 122 36.15 -4.12 13.05
N ALA A 123 36.60 -5.23 13.64
CA ALA A 123 36.83 -6.49 12.92
C ALA A 123 35.50 -7.15 12.51
N VAL A 124 34.54 -7.24 13.44
CA VAL A 124 33.20 -7.79 13.15
C VAL A 124 32.49 -6.95 12.10
N GLY A 125 32.59 -5.62 12.20
CA GLY A 125 32.07 -4.71 11.19
C GLY A 125 32.59 -5.02 9.79
N LYS A 126 33.92 -5.12 9.62
CA LYS A 126 34.56 -5.40 8.32
C LYS A 126 34.18 -6.77 7.74
N ILE A 127 34.00 -7.78 8.59
CA ILE A 127 33.62 -9.12 8.16
C ILE A 127 32.13 -9.19 7.80
N ALA A 128 31.24 -8.61 8.60
CA ALA A 128 29.79 -8.71 8.42
C ALA A 128 29.27 -7.85 7.25
N PHE A 129 29.88 -6.69 6.98
CA PHE A 129 29.38 -5.71 6.00
C PHE A 129 29.16 -6.28 4.59
N PRO A 130 30.11 -7.05 4.00
CA PRO A 130 29.90 -7.63 2.67
C PRO A 130 28.73 -8.61 2.62
N TYR A 131 28.54 -9.42 3.66
CA TYR A 131 27.43 -10.39 3.72
C TYR A 131 26.07 -9.69 3.84
N LEU A 132 26.01 -8.59 4.61
CA LEU A 132 24.79 -7.77 4.73
C LEU A 132 24.42 -7.09 3.41
N MET A 133 25.39 -6.67 2.59
CA MET A 133 25.04 -6.18 1.25
C MET A 133 24.54 -7.30 0.34
N ILE A 134 25.15 -8.49 0.38
CA ILE A 134 24.78 -9.60 -0.50
C ILE A 134 23.35 -10.08 -0.22
N ILE A 135 22.94 -10.18 1.06
CA ILE A 135 21.58 -10.65 1.40
C ILE A 135 20.49 -9.73 0.86
N GLN A 136 20.77 -8.42 0.75
CA GLN A 136 19.86 -7.41 0.18
C GLN A 136 19.81 -7.42 -1.35
N MET A 137 20.71 -8.15 -2.02
CA MET A 137 20.70 -8.26 -3.48
C MET A 137 19.87 -9.45 -3.96
N ILE A 138 19.56 -10.42 -3.09
CA ILE A 138 18.79 -11.61 -3.47
C ILE A 138 17.30 -11.25 -3.48
N PRO A 139 16.61 -11.32 -4.63
CA PRO A 139 15.19 -10.99 -4.69
C PRO A 139 14.37 -11.88 -3.76
N ILE A 140 13.43 -11.26 -3.03
CA ILE A 140 12.55 -11.96 -2.08
C ILE A 140 11.78 -13.10 -2.77
N LEU A 141 11.35 -12.89 -4.02
CA LEU A 141 10.67 -13.91 -4.84
C LEU A 141 11.55 -15.15 -5.06
N GLY A 142 12.86 -14.98 -5.23
CA GLY A 142 13.82 -16.09 -5.38
C GLY A 142 14.17 -16.77 -4.07
N MET A 143 14.14 -16.04 -2.95
CA MET A 143 14.40 -16.61 -1.61
C MET A 143 13.29 -17.53 -1.12
N ALA A 144 12.03 -17.27 -1.47
CA ALA A 144 10.88 -18.03 -0.99
C ALA A 144 11.01 -19.57 -1.18
N PRO A 145 11.31 -20.11 -2.39
CA PRO A 145 11.50 -21.55 -2.56
C PRO A 145 12.73 -22.10 -1.83
N ILE A 146 13.80 -21.32 -1.72
CA ILE A 146 15.02 -21.73 -1.00
C ILE A 146 14.73 -21.92 0.48
N VAL A 147 14.11 -20.93 1.12
CA VAL A 147 13.74 -21.00 2.54
C VAL A 147 12.72 -22.12 2.80
N LEU A 148 11.78 -22.33 1.88
CA LEU A 148 10.82 -23.44 1.99
C LEU A 148 11.50 -24.80 1.93
N SER A 149 12.47 -24.98 1.03
CA SER A 149 13.25 -26.23 0.94
C SER A 149 14.06 -26.53 2.21
N LEU A 150 14.52 -25.49 2.91
CA LEU A 150 15.32 -25.62 4.14
C LEU A 150 14.45 -25.86 5.38
N THR A 151 13.31 -25.17 5.49
CA THR A 151 12.45 -25.25 6.67
C THR A 151 11.44 -26.40 6.61
N GLY A 152 11.07 -26.85 5.41
CA GLY A 152 10.08 -27.91 5.18
C GLY A 152 8.65 -27.57 5.58
N ASP A 153 8.40 -26.34 6.07
CA ASP A 153 7.10 -25.90 6.56
C ASP A 153 6.80 -24.47 6.11
N ILE A 154 5.60 -24.26 5.55
CA ILE A 154 5.19 -22.97 4.98
C ILE A 154 5.02 -21.91 6.08
N GLY A 155 4.58 -22.30 7.28
CA GLY A 155 4.41 -21.38 8.41
C GLY A 155 5.77 -20.84 8.89
N LYS A 156 6.70 -21.75 9.18
CA LYS A 156 8.08 -21.43 9.56
C LYS A 156 8.80 -20.64 8.46
N SER A 157 8.60 -21.00 7.19
CA SER A 157 9.15 -20.27 6.05
C SER A 157 8.76 -18.79 6.09
N ARG A 158 7.48 -18.48 6.33
CA ARG A 158 7.00 -17.09 6.38
C ARG A 158 7.64 -16.31 7.53
N ILE A 159 7.83 -16.94 8.69
CA ILE A 159 8.49 -16.32 9.84
C ILE A 159 9.96 -16.02 9.49
N VAL A 160 10.68 -16.98 8.90
CA VAL A 160 12.09 -16.79 8.50
C VAL A 160 12.23 -15.71 7.42
N ILE A 161 11.35 -15.69 6.41
CA ILE A 161 11.35 -14.64 5.38
C ILE A 161 11.07 -13.28 6.02
N ALA A 162 10.09 -13.18 6.92
CA ALA A 162 9.79 -11.95 7.65
C ALA A 162 10.98 -11.48 8.51
N ALA A 163 11.74 -12.40 9.11
CA ALA A 163 12.96 -12.07 9.85
C ALA A 163 14.10 -11.60 8.93
N ILE A 164 14.27 -12.20 7.75
CA ILE A 164 15.28 -11.75 6.77
C ILE A 164 14.91 -10.36 6.22
N LEU A 165 13.63 -10.10 5.99
CA LEU A 165 13.13 -8.81 5.51
C LEU A 165 13.48 -7.64 6.44
N THR A 166 13.77 -7.87 7.73
CA THR A 166 14.20 -6.78 8.62
C THR A 166 15.63 -6.30 8.33
N PHE A 167 16.41 -7.08 7.57
CA PHE A 167 17.76 -6.72 7.15
C PHE A 167 17.79 -6.11 5.73
N TYR A 168 16.64 -6.00 5.08
CA TYR A 168 16.46 -5.37 3.77
C TYR A 168 16.29 -3.85 3.92
#